data_AF-A0A956R7S6-F1
#
_entry.id   AF-A0A956R7S6-F1
#
_cell.length_a   1.000
_cell.length_b   1.000
_cell.length_c   1.000
_cell.angle_alpha   90.00
_cell.angle_beta   90.00
_cell.angle_gamma   90.00
#
_symmetry.space_group_name_H-M   'P 1'
#
loop_
_entity.id
_entity.type
_entity.pdbx_description
1 polymer ?
#
loop_
_entity_poly.entity_id
_entity_poly.type
_entity_poly.pdbx_seq_one_letter_code
_entity_poly.pdbx_strand_id
1 'polypeptide(L)'
;MPRIGALWALCVLAPGCRNESPQDPQPSSAADEPAPTGAAAPGSAADAVPSPPGAAATGEGLAAAVETLLRPDVRQVQERLAEVLKVARRSGEPPSAIAWAVPPCPLRYEFQADVTMSTADLPLEIAGEQGLRVAGDFTMQAGDGGRVVIHNGELELSQVMAGVKHPGGKEEPGALAEIRLERDGPQWKEVDGPTVLWSAYGSFPGLVEFWPALPSALAPGGRGSWALTIHGQGSGLEVETTRGTRKAPEGFEFPPPTPQVFDAEVEVQGWLDVEGQPAVVLVSQWNHDDEGSIDPAVPKGEVPELDVDVSIEARSRYVVLATGRLLWADVHHVTDVEMGMGGQSMKQHHDLRATARLVEACDGPVMVEPAPAPSPEEGALEAFALLRNAVVGGDSEAMVRHLAPELSRAHDKDSIARLLVDHVARFGPFSLGTPELTLDVRRDGDRVRMHMTGSARNEDGSTMTVHTVAWAQTRDGRATIESIGTDTVEREEGWSVLELSPTRMASGDLE
;
A
#
# COMPACT_ATOMS: atom_id res chain seq x y z
N MET A 1 -9.07 12.11 22.89
CA MET A 1 -7.61 12.10 22.68
C MET A 1 -7.23 10.73 22.12
N PRO A 2 -7.34 10.53 20.81
CA PRO A 2 -6.90 9.30 20.20
C PRO A 2 -5.42 9.38 19.84
N ARG A 3 -4.70 8.30 20.12
CA ARG A 3 -3.27 8.14 19.83
C ARG A 3 -3.11 7.87 18.34
N ILE A 4 -2.44 8.76 17.60
CA ILE A 4 -2.06 8.53 16.21
C ILE A 4 -0.92 7.51 16.19
N GLY A 5 -1.25 6.30 15.75
CA GLY A 5 -0.37 5.13 15.75
C GLY A 5 0.61 5.08 14.58
N ALA A 6 1.27 6.19 14.25
CA ALA A 6 2.12 6.31 13.05
C ALA A 6 3.42 5.47 13.05
N LEU A 7 3.72 4.71 14.13
CA LEU A 7 5.02 4.04 14.29
C LEU A 7 4.99 2.50 14.42
N TRP A 8 3.83 1.85 14.28
CA TRP A 8 3.72 0.38 14.35
C TRP A 8 3.63 -0.32 12.97
N ALA A 9 3.95 0.40 11.89
CA ALA A 9 3.61 0.09 10.49
C ALA A 9 4.20 -1.19 9.85
N LEU A 10 4.84 -2.10 10.60
CA LEU A 10 5.51 -3.27 9.99
C LEU A 10 5.24 -4.64 10.65
N CYS A 11 4.74 -4.71 11.89
CA CYS A 11 4.70 -6.00 12.60
C CYS A 11 3.35 -6.74 12.61
N VAL A 12 2.22 -6.07 12.36
CA VAL A 12 0.89 -6.68 12.62
C VAL A 12 0.26 -7.33 11.38
N LEU A 13 0.76 -7.04 10.18
CA LEU A 13 0.18 -7.53 8.91
C LEU A 13 1.06 -8.52 8.14
N ALA A 14 2.26 -8.86 8.64
CA ALA A 14 3.12 -9.85 8.01
C ALA A 14 2.75 -11.28 8.49
N PRO A 15 2.43 -12.24 7.59
CA PRO A 15 2.30 -13.64 7.95
C PRO A 15 3.70 -14.19 8.29
N GLY A 16 4.09 -14.17 9.56
CA GLY A 16 5.38 -14.70 9.99
C GLY A 16 5.94 -14.24 11.34
N CYS A 17 5.36 -13.23 11.99
CA CYS A 17 5.85 -12.76 13.29
C CYS A 17 5.46 -13.74 14.43
N ARG A 18 6.29 -14.76 14.68
CA ARG A 18 6.34 -15.43 15.99
C ARG A 18 7.20 -14.61 16.93
N ASN A 19 6.61 -14.03 17.96
CA ASN A 19 7.33 -13.36 19.04
C ASN A 19 8.09 -14.42 19.87
N GLU A 20 9.41 -14.50 19.69
CA GLU A 20 10.28 -15.10 20.71
C GLU A 20 10.38 -14.12 21.90
N SER A 21 10.30 -14.66 23.12
CA SER A 21 10.26 -13.87 24.35
C SER A 21 11.55 -13.05 24.55
N PRO A 22 11.47 -11.81 25.05
CA PRO A 22 12.66 -11.01 25.34
C PRO A 22 13.46 -11.62 26.50
N GLN A 23 14.73 -11.94 26.25
CA GLN A 23 15.71 -12.24 27.30
C GLN A 23 16.28 -10.94 27.87
N ASP A 24 16.53 -10.95 29.19
CA ASP A 24 16.99 -9.84 30.00
C ASP A 24 18.28 -9.15 29.49
N PRO A 25 18.42 -7.82 29.67
CA PRO A 25 19.63 -7.10 29.28
C PRO A 25 20.78 -7.35 30.27
N GLN A 26 21.96 -7.72 29.75
CA GLN A 26 23.22 -7.67 30.51
C GLN A 26 23.94 -6.32 30.33
N PRO A 27 24.71 -5.87 31.35
CA PRO A 27 25.28 -4.54 31.40
C PRO A 27 26.59 -4.43 30.60
N SER A 28 26.73 -3.33 29.86
CA SER A 28 27.96 -2.94 29.17
C SER A 28 28.84 -2.06 30.08
N SER A 29 30.11 -2.44 30.22
CA SER A 29 31.16 -1.70 30.93
C SER A 29 31.98 -0.82 29.98
N ALA A 30 32.23 0.41 30.40
CA ALA A 30 33.09 1.40 29.78
C ALA A 30 34.57 0.97 29.64
N ALA A 31 35.26 1.46 28.60
CA ALA A 31 36.51 2.23 28.71
C ALA A 31 37.14 2.61 27.35
N ASP A 32 37.64 3.84 27.32
CA ASP A 32 38.82 4.41 26.63
C ASP A 32 38.82 4.76 25.12
N GLU A 33 38.88 6.09 24.89
CA GLU A 33 39.44 6.78 23.71
C GLU A 33 40.96 6.53 23.57
N PRO A 34 41.54 6.77 22.37
CA PRO A 34 42.14 8.09 22.11
C PRO A 34 41.99 8.63 20.66
N ALA A 35 42.08 9.95 20.55
CA ALA A 35 42.16 10.75 19.31
C ALA A 35 43.33 10.37 18.38
N PRO A 36 43.36 10.85 17.10
CA PRO A 36 44.20 12.03 16.84
C PRO A 36 43.80 12.98 15.68
N THR A 37 44.15 14.26 15.89
CA THR A 37 44.74 15.29 15.00
C THR A 37 44.26 15.54 13.56
N GLY A 38 44.02 16.84 13.29
CA GLY A 38 43.61 17.40 12.01
C GLY A 38 44.66 17.53 10.90
N ALA A 39 44.17 17.96 9.74
CA ALA A 39 44.93 18.70 8.73
C ALA A 39 43.96 19.57 7.91
N ALA A 40 44.34 20.84 7.74
CA ALA A 40 43.62 21.85 6.98
C ALA A 40 44.07 21.86 5.50
N ALA A 41 43.20 22.31 4.60
CA ALA A 41 43.57 22.82 3.28
C ALA A 41 42.59 23.92 2.81
N PRO A 42 43.02 24.84 1.94
CA PRO A 42 42.48 26.19 1.82
C PRO A 42 41.44 26.36 0.70
N GLY A 43 40.75 27.51 0.74
CA GLY A 43 39.60 27.82 -0.10
C GLY A 43 39.87 28.18 -1.56
N SER A 44 38.77 28.33 -2.29
CA SER A 44 38.68 29.01 -3.58
C SER A 44 37.36 29.77 -3.65
N ALA A 45 37.46 31.04 -4.04
CA ALA A 45 36.34 31.95 -4.24
C ALA A 45 35.93 32.03 -5.72
N ALA A 46 34.70 32.50 -5.93
CA ALA A 46 34.09 33.04 -7.15
C ALA A 46 33.68 32.06 -8.26
N ASP A 47 32.38 31.94 -8.53
CA ASP A 47 31.70 32.82 -9.48
C ASP A 47 30.17 32.78 -9.30
N ALA A 48 29.56 33.98 -9.28
CA ALA A 48 28.12 34.19 -9.14
C ALA A 48 27.45 34.22 -10.52
N VAL A 49 26.46 33.35 -10.72
CA VAL A 49 25.55 33.40 -11.88
C VAL A 49 24.26 34.11 -11.44
N PRO A 50 23.78 35.14 -12.18
CA PRO A 50 22.56 35.84 -11.80
C PRO A 50 21.31 35.04 -12.18
N SER A 51 20.45 34.77 -11.20
CA SER A 51 19.11 34.21 -11.40
C SER A 51 18.19 35.21 -12.12
N PRO A 52 17.30 34.76 -13.03
CA PRO A 52 16.31 35.62 -13.66
C PRO A 52 15.19 36.02 -12.68
N PRO A 53 14.52 37.16 -12.90
CA PRO A 53 13.53 37.69 -11.97
C PRO A 53 12.28 36.81 -11.93
N GLY A 54 12.05 36.17 -10.78
CA GLY A 54 10.81 35.47 -10.47
C GLY A 54 9.66 36.47 -10.33
N ALA A 55 8.65 36.34 -11.18
CA ALA A 55 7.34 36.90 -10.92
C ALA A 55 6.78 36.21 -9.67
N ALA A 56 6.66 36.93 -8.57
CA ALA A 56 5.97 36.47 -7.38
C ALA A 56 4.49 36.26 -7.74
N ALA A 57 4.12 35.01 -8.01
CA ALA A 57 2.73 34.59 -7.99
C ALA A 57 2.27 34.66 -6.53
N THR A 58 1.44 35.64 -6.22
CA THR A 58 0.76 35.76 -4.93
C THR A 58 -0.07 34.49 -4.67
N GLY A 59 0.02 33.92 -3.47
CA GLY A 59 -0.56 32.61 -3.10
C GLY A 59 -2.05 32.42 -3.42
N GLU A 60 -2.84 33.48 -3.52
CA GLU A 60 -4.25 33.43 -3.93
C GLU A 60 -4.45 32.99 -5.39
N GLY A 61 -3.49 33.26 -6.29
CA GLY A 61 -3.57 32.87 -7.70
C GLY A 61 -3.24 31.40 -7.94
N LEU A 62 -2.38 30.82 -7.10
CA LEU A 62 -2.04 29.39 -7.17
C LEU A 62 -3.19 28.55 -6.62
N ALA A 63 -3.79 28.94 -5.49
CA ALA A 63 -4.95 28.25 -4.92
C ALA A 63 -6.15 28.27 -5.88
N ALA A 64 -6.47 29.40 -6.53
CA ALA A 64 -7.55 29.46 -7.51
C ALA A 64 -7.24 28.69 -8.82
N ALA A 65 -5.97 28.69 -9.26
CA ALA A 65 -5.55 27.92 -10.44
C ALA A 65 -5.55 26.41 -10.15
N VAL A 66 -5.15 26.00 -8.94
CA VAL A 66 -5.25 24.63 -8.42
C VAL A 66 -6.71 24.23 -8.28
N GLU A 67 -7.58 25.07 -7.71
CA GLU A 67 -9.02 24.78 -7.59
C GLU A 67 -9.71 24.64 -8.97
N THR A 68 -9.26 25.41 -9.98
CA THR A 68 -9.76 25.33 -11.37
C THR A 68 -9.18 24.12 -12.13
N LEU A 69 -7.93 23.74 -11.89
CA LEU A 69 -7.30 22.52 -12.42
C LEU A 69 -7.85 21.25 -11.76
N LEU A 70 -8.32 21.35 -10.51
CA LEU A 70 -8.80 20.23 -9.71
C LEU A 70 -10.29 19.92 -9.87
N ARG A 71 -11.10 20.79 -10.51
CA ARG A 71 -12.47 20.47 -10.95
C ARG A 71 -12.44 19.85 -12.35
N PRO A 72 -12.19 18.54 -12.51
CA PRO A 72 -12.45 17.92 -13.78
C PRO A 72 -13.94 18.04 -14.07
N ASP A 73 -14.22 18.73 -15.16
CA ASP A 73 -15.51 18.71 -15.83
C ASP A 73 -15.90 17.23 -16.09
N VAL A 74 -17.20 16.94 -16.05
CA VAL A 74 -17.82 15.68 -16.52
C VAL A 74 -17.16 15.14 -17.81
N ARG A 75 -16.65 16.04 -18.66
CA ARG A 75 -15.83 15.71 -19.82
C ARG A 75 -14.62 14.80 -19.53
N GLN A 76 -13.81 15.05 -18.50
CA GLN A 76 -12.62 14.23 -18.23
C GLN A 76 -13.03 12.83 -17.73
N VAL A 77 -14.07 12.74 -16.91
CA VAL A 77 -14.65 11.45 -16.50
C VAL A 77 -15.17 10.70 -17.73
N GLN A 78 -15.85 11.40 -18.64
CA GLN A 78 -16.31 10.82 -19.90
C GLN A 78 -15.15 10.32 -20.76
N GLU A 79 -14.07 11.08 -20.92
CA GLU A 79 -12.89 10.68 -21.70
C GLU A 79 -12.27 9.40 -21.13
N ARG A 80 -12.10 9.30 -19.81
CA ARG A 80 -11.57 8.10 -19.13
C ARG A 80 -12.49 6.89 -19.31
N LEU A 81 -13.80 7.05 -19.11
CA LEU A 81 -14.75 5.95 -19.29
C LEU A 81 -14.88 5.53 -20.76
N ALA A 82 -14.71 6.45 -21.71
CA ALA A 82 -14.86 6.17 -23.14
C ALA A 82 -13.79 5.23 -23.70
N GLU A 83 -12.68 5.02 -22.98
CA GLU A 83 -11.64 4.05 -23.33
C GLU A 83 -12.13 2.61 -23.20
N VAL A 84 -13.06 2.35 -22.28
CA VAL A 84 -13.55 1.01 -21.93
C VAL A 84 -15.03 0.80 -22.19
N LEU A 85 -15.82 1.88 -22.27
CA LEU A 85 -17.27 1.84 -22.39
C LEU A 85 -17.81 2.81 -23.43
N LYS A 86 -19.00 2.54 -23.95
CA LYS A 86 -19.74 3.51 -24.77
C LYS A 86 -20.38 4.54 -23.86
N VAL A 87 -19.79 5.74 -23.81
CA VAL A 87 -20.28 6.84 -22.97
C VAL A 87 -20.64 8.05 -23.81
N ALA A 88 -21.82 8.60 -23.55
CA ALA A 88 -22.29 9.86 -24.11
C ALA A 88 -22.81 10.80 -23.02
N ARG A 89 -22.82 12.10 -23.30
CA ARG A 89 -23.59 13.04 -22.46
C ARG A 89 -25.07 12.70 -22.56
N ARG A 90 -25.75 12.64 -21.42
CA ARG A 90 -27.18 12.37 -21.39
C ARG A 90 -27.96 13.61 -21.86
N SER A 91 -28.93 13.41 -22.74
CA SER A 91 -29.80 14.48 -23.26
C SER A 91 -31.23 14.48 -22.70
N GLY A 92 -31.57 13.52 -21.83
CA GLY A 92 -32.89 13.37 -21.22
C GLY A 92 -32.95 13.83 -19.75
N GLU A 93 -34.16 13.93 -19.22
CA GLU A 93 -34.40 14.32 -17.82
C GLU A 93 -33.85 13.25 -16.86
N PRO A 94 -33.10 13.65 -15.80
CA PRO A 94 -32.62 12.71 -14.80
C PRO A 94 -33.78 12.11 -13.98
N PRO A 95 -33.62 10.89 -13.44
CA PRO A 95 -34.58 10.34 -12.50
C PRO A 95 -34.74 11.26 -11.29
N SER A 96 -35.94 11.25 -10.70
CA SER A 96 -36.28 12.11 -9.56
C SER A 96 -35.61 11.69 -8.25
N ALA A 97 -35.14 10.44 -8.15
CA ALA A 97 -34.42 9.91 -7.00
C ALA A 97 -33.52 8.74 -7.42
N ILE A 98 -32.44 8.52 -6.68
CA ILE A 98 -31.60 7.33 -6.70
C ILE A 98 -31.37 6.90 -5.26
N ALA A 99 -31.18 5.61 -5.04
CA ALA A 99 -30.85 5.04 -3.74
C ALA A 99 -29.92 3.86 -3.95
N TRP A 100 -28.97 3.66 -3.04
CA TRP A 100 -28.05 2.53 -3.12
C TRP A 100 -28.80 1.21 -3.10
N ALA A 101 -28.73 0.40 -4.15
CA ALA A 101 -29.56 -0.79 -4.27
C ALA A 101 -28.90 -2.02 -3.63
N VAL A 102 -29.73 -2.88 -3.03
CA VAL A 102 -29.32 -4.26 -2.74
C VAL A 102 -29.25 -4.98 -4.10
N PRO A 103 -28.10 -5.56 -4.46
CA PRO A 103 -27.94 -6.09 -5.80
C PRO A 103 -28.75 -7.38 -5.97
N PRO A 104 -29.41 -7.60 -7.12
CA PRO A 104 -30.23 -8.79 -7.37
C PRO A 104 -29.39 -10.06 -7.59
N CYS A 105 -28.08 -9.90 -7.75
CA CYS A 105 -27.07 -10.92 -7.99
C CYS A 105 -25.76 -10.46 -7.36
N PRO A 106 -24.76 -11.35 -7.17
CA PRO A 106 -23.43 -10.94 -6.76
C PRO A 106 -22.81 -9.98 -7.78
N LEU A 107 -22.20 -8.91 -7.28
CA LEU A 107 -21.42 -7.94 -8.03
C LEU A 107 -19.95 -8.08 -7.63
N ARG A 108 -19.04 -8.22 -8.59
CA ARG A 108 -17.60 -8.25 -8.30
C ARG A 108 -16.97 -6.90 -8.61
N TYR A 109 -16.19 -6.41 -7.67
CA TYR A 109 -15.43 -5.18 -7.80
C TYR A 109 -13.94 -5.47 -7.67
N GLU A 110 -13.14 -4.66 -8.34
CA GLU A 110 -11.70 -4.57 -8.12
C GLU A 110 -11.39 -3.19 -7.55
N PHE A 111 -10.41 -3.12 -6.66
CA PHE A 111 -9.93 -1.86 -6.10
C PHE A 111 -8.41 -1.84 -5.98
N GLN A 112 -7.87 -0.63 -5.95
CA GLN A 112 -6.47 -0.34 -5.68
C GLN A 112 -6.38 0.96 -4.90
N ALA A 113 -5.51 1.03 -3.90
CA ALA A 113 -5.19 2.20 -3.12
C ALA A 113 -3.67 2.33 -3.02
N ASP A 114 -3.12 3.42 -3.56
CA ASP A 114 -1.70 3.78 -3.51
C ASP A 114 -1.53 4.92 -2.51
N VAL A 115 -0.72 4.72 -1.48
CA VAL A 115 -0.31 5.76 -0.53
C VAL A 115 1.15 6.05 -0.79
N THR A 116 1.47 7.30 -1.14
CA THR A 116 2.84 7.79 -1.24
C THR A 116 3.15 8.58 0.02
N MET A 117 4.26 8.29 0.67
CA MET A 117 4.72 8.94 1.89
C MET A 117 6.03 9.65 1.63
N SER A 118 6.10 10.92 2.03
CA SER A 118 7.33 11.72 1.95
C SER A 118 7.54 12.51 3.23
N THR A 119 8.80 12.80 3.56
CA THR A 119 9.16 13.69 4.66
C THR A 119 9.59 15.03 4.07
N ALA A 120 9.04 16.14 4.57
CA ALA A 120 9.38 17.46 4.01
C ALA A 120 10.81 17.90 4.39
N ASP A 121 11.37 17.31 5.44
CA ASP A 121 12.64 17.71 6.06
C ASP A 121 13.87 17.02 5.46
N LEU A 122 13.69 16.03 4.57
CA LEU A 122 14.77 15.35 3.87
C LEU A 122 14.58 15.49 2.35
N PRO A 123 15.63 15.83 1.58
CA PRO A 123 15.58 15.75 0.13
C PRO A 123 15.12 14.35 -0.31
N LEU A 124 14.21 14.27 -1.30
CA LEU A 124 13.73 13.01 -1.89
C LEU A 124 14.88 12.09 -2.33
N GLU A 125 16.01 12.66 -2.74
CA GLU A 125 17.25 11.95 -3.11
C GLU A 125 17.88 11.17 -1.95
N ILE A 126 17.59 11.53 -0.69
CA ILE A 126 18.14 10.92 0.53
C ILE A 126 17.14 9.95 1.17
N ALA A 127 15.85 10.30 1.19
CA ALA A 127 14.82 9.47 1.83
C ALA A 127 14.25 8.38 0.91
N GLY A 128 14.26 8.61 -0.42
CA GLY A 128 13.53 7.80 -1.38
C GLY A 128 12.02 8.00 -1.27
N GLU A 129 11.30 7.91 -2.39
CA GLU A 129 9.84 7.83 -2.36
C GLU A 129 9.44 6.46 -1.82
N GLN A 130 8.73 6.46 -0.69
CA GLN A 130 8.18 5.25 -0.07
C GLN A 130 6.67 5.28 -0.21
N GLY A 131 6.08 4.10 -0.38
CA GLY A 131 4.65 3.99 -0.48
C GLY A 131 4.12 2.63 -0.09
N LEU A 132 2.80 2.57 0.00
CA LEU A 132 2.04 1.38 0.28
C LEU A 132 1.00 1.22 -0.83
N ARG A 133 0.89 0.03 -1.39
CA ARG A 133 -0.20 -0.34 -2.31
C ARG A 133 -1.07 -1.40 -1.64
N VAL A 134 -2.35 -1.13 -1.55
CA VAL A 134 -3.39 -2.11 -1.21
C VAL A 134 -4.20 -2.37 -2.47
N ALA A 135 -4.29 -3.59 -2.94
CA ALA A 135 -5.09 -3.94 -4.11
C ALA A 135 -5.85 -5.24 -3.89
N GLY A 136 -6.96 -5.42 -4.58
CA GLY A 136 -7.69 -6.67 -4.50
C GLY A 136 -9.06 -6.63 -5.14
N ASP A 137 -9.82 -7.70 -4.92
CA ASP A 137 -11.21 -7.80 -5.35
C ASP A 137 -12.15 -8.06 -4.17
N PHE A 138 -13.43 -7.78 -4.36
CA PHE A 138 -14.47 -8.16 -3.41
C PHE A 138 -15.79 -8.40 -4.12
N THR A 139 -16.64 -9.21 -3.49
CA THR A 139 -17.99 -9.51 -3.98
C THR A 139 -19.03 -8.89 -3.06
N MET A 140 -19.91 -8.07 -3.63
CA MET A 140 -21.05 -7.45 -2.96
C MET A 140 -22.34 -8.17 -3.38
N GLN A 141 -23.11 -8.68 -2.41
CA GLN A 141 -24.33 -9.44 -2.69
C GLN A 141 -25.45 -9.16 -1.68
N ALA A 142 -26.67 -9.60 -2.00
CA ALA A 142 -27.80 -9.50 -1.09
C ALA A 142 -27.59 -10.37 0.16
N GLY A 143 -27.82 -9.79 1.33
CA GLY A 143 -27.90 -10.48 2.61
C GLY A 143 -29.33 -10.57 3.13
N ASP A 144 -29.48 -11.17 4.31
CA ASP A 144 -30.77 -11.27 5.00
C ASP A 144 -31.34 -9.89 5.38
N GLY A 145 -32.67 -9.78 5.37
CA GLY A 145 -33.36 -8.58 5.86
C GLY A 145 -33.16 -7.32 5.02
N GLY A 146 -32.79 -7.45 3.73
CA GLY A 146 -32.52 -6.30 2.85
C GLY A 146 -31.17 -5.64 3.11
N ARG A 147 -30.24 -6.35 3.75
CA ARG A 147 -28.85 -5.94 3.93
C ARG A 147 -28.02 -6.28 2.71
N VAL A 148 -26.82 -5.71 2.66
CA VAL A 148 -25.76 -6.11 1.74
C VAL A 148 -24.66 -6.80 2.53
N VAL A 149 -24.07 -7.83 1.94
CA VAL A 149 -22.86 -8.47 2.46
C VAL A 149 -21.74 -8.29 1.44
N ILE A 150 -20.55 -7.92 1.92
CA ILE A 150 -19.33 -7.87 1.14
C ILE A 150 -18.37 -8.93 1.65
N HIS A 151 -17.88 -9.76 0.72
CA HIS A 151 -16.85 -10.76 0.97
C HIS A 151 -15.55 -10.30 0.30
N ASN A 152 -14.43 -10.34 1.02
CA ASN A 152 -13.13 -10.09 0.41
C ASN A 152 -12.76 -11.22 -0.55
N GLY A 153 -12.23 -10.85 -1.72
CA GLY A 153 -11.48 -11.74 -2.61
C GLY A 153 -10.02 -11.79 -2.20
N GLU A 154 -9.12 -11.92 -3.19
CA GLU A 154 -7.68 -11.83 -2.92
C GLU A 154 -7.32 -10.37 -2.63
N LEU A 155 -6.57 -10.15 -1.55
CA LEU A 155 -6.02 -8.83 -1.24
C LEU A 155 -4.49 -8.90 -1.22
N GLU A 156 -3.83 -7.90 -1.79
CA GLU A 156 -2.39 -7.73 -1.79
C GLU A 156 -2.02 -6.42 -1.07
N LEU A 157 -1.07 -6.50 -0.14
CA LEU A 157 -0.47 -5.38 0.55
C LEU A 157 1.02 -5.31 0.23
N SER A 158 1.42 -4.37 -0.61
CA SER A 158 2.78 -4.21 -1.10
C SER A 158 3.41 -2.91 -0.64
N GLN A 159 4.73 -2.92 -0.43
CA GLN A 159 5.51 -1.68 -0.36
C GLN A 159 5.84 -1.21 -1.78
N VAL A 160 5.95 0.10 -1.95
CA VAL A 160 6.44 0.73 -3.18
C VAL A 160 7.67 1.54 -2.81
N MET A 161 8.80 1.29 -3.45
CA MET A 161 10.03 2.07 -3.21
C MET A 161 10.57 2.56 -4.55
N ALA A 162 10.84 3.85 -4.65
CA ALA A 162 11.31 4.49 -5.88
C ALA A 162 10.46 4.12 -7.13
N GLY A 163 9.14 4.04 -6.95
CA GLY A 163 8.18 3.71 -8.01
C GLY A 163 8.11 2.23 -8.41
N VAL A 164 8.83 1.32 -7.72
CA VAL A 164 8.76 -0.13 -7.97
C VAL A 164 7.91 -0.78 -6.90
N LYS A 165 6.87 -1.54 -7.28
CA LYS A 165 6.09 -2.36 -6.36
C LYS A 165 6.89 -3.59 -5.92
N HIS A 166 7.07 -3.76 -4.62
CA HIS A 166 7.66 -4.94 -4.02
C HIS A 166 6.61 -6.03 -3.82
N PRO A 167 7.00 -7.32 -3.82
CA PRO A 167 6.11 -8.41 -3.45
C PRO A 167 5.48 -8.13 -2.10
N GLY A 168 4.16 -8.34 -2.02
CA GLY A 168 3.37 -8.00 -0.86
C GLY A 168 2.89 -9.20 -0.05
N GLY A 169 2.34 -8.93 1.13
CA GLY A 169 1.53 -9.90 1.85
C GLY A 169 0.22 -10.12 1.11
N LYS A 170 -0.18 -11.38 0.92
CA LYS A 170 -1.47 -11.74 0.33
C LYS A 170 -2.43 -12.28 1.37
N GLU A 171 -3.67 -11.81 1.34
CA GLU A 171 -4.78 -12.36 2.10
C GLU A 171 -5.68 -13.13 1.15
N GLU A 172 -5.95 -14.39 1.51
CA GLU A 172 -6.80 -15.28 0.73
C GLU A 172 -8.28 -14.83 0.78
N PRO A 173 -9.09 -15.20 -0.23
CA PRO A 173 -10.52 -14.99 -0.20
C PRO A 173 -11.16 -15.51 1.10
N GLY A 174 -11.95 -14.65 1.75
CA GLY A 174 -12.63 -14.98 3.02
C GLY A 174 -11.72 -14.98 4.26
N ALA A 175 -10.45 -14.55 4.16
CA ALA A 175 -9.58 -14.39 5.32
C ALA A 175 -10.13 -13.37 6.34
N LEU A 176 -10.76 -12.29 5.84
CA LEU A 176 -11.36 -11.24 6.65
C LEU A 176 -12.83 -11.52 6.96
N ALA A 177 -13.32 -10.92 8.03
CA ALA A 177 -14.74 -10.93 8.38
C ALA A 177 -15.56 -10.30 7.26
N GLU A 178 -16.73 -10.90 6.98
CA GLU A 178 -17.67 -10.32 6.05
C GLU A 178 -18.19 -8.96 6.54
N ILE A 179 -18.23 -8.00 5.62
CA ILE A 179 -18.76 -6.66 5.87
C ILE A 179 -20.27 -6.75 5.70
N ARG A 180 -21.02 -6.26 6.68
CA ARG A 180 -22.48 -6.23 6.61
C ARG A 180 -22.93 -4.78 6.59
N LEU A 181 -23.70 -4.41 5.58
CA LEU A 181 -24.17 -3.05 5.37
C LEU A 181 -25.70 -3.00 5.43
N GLU A 182 -26.23 -1.97 6.07
CA GLU A 182 -27.63 -1.58 5.98
C GLU A 182 -27.76 -0.15 5.45
N ARG A 183 -28.90 0.16 4.84
CA ARG A 183 -29.15 1.50 4.32
C ARG A 183 -29.58 2.41 5.45
N ASP A 184 -28.85 3.50 5.67
CA ASP A 184 -29.20 4.57 6.59
C ASP A 184 -29.47 5.84 5.78
N GLY A 185 -30.73 6.04 5.38
CA GLY A 185 -31.12 7.12 4.49
C GLY A 185 -30.39 7.06 3.13
N PRO A 186 -29.56 8.07 2.78
CA PRO A 186 -28.87 8.14 1.49
C PRO A 186 -27.55 7.34 1.42
N GLN A 187 -27.08 6.75 2.53
CA GLN A 187 -25.77 6.11 2.62
C GLN A 187 -25.85 4.65 3.05
N TRP A 188 -24.77 3.89 2.80
CA TRP A 188 -24.54 2.61 3.45
C TRP A 188 -23.92 2.82 4.82
N LYS A 189 -24.31 2.00 5.78
CA LYS A 189 -23.76 1.97 7.12
C LYS A 189 -23.36 0.56 7.48
N GLU A 190 -22.15 0.41 7.99
CA GLU A 190 -21.67 -0.86 8.52
C GLU A 190 -22.40 -1.23 9.81
N VAL A 191 -22.79 -2.51 9.91
CA VAL A 191 -23.43 -3.08 11.08
C VAL A 191 -22.59 -4.21 11.67
N ASP A 192 -22.86 -4.53 12.94
CA ASP A 192 -22.15 -5.57 13.70
C ASP A 192 -20.67 -5.26 14.00
N GLY A 193 -20.33 -3.97 14.05
CA GLY A 193 -18.99 -3.45 14.40
C GLY A 193 -18.08 -3.27 13.18
N PRO A 194 -17.01 -2.45 13.32
CA PRO A 194 -16.14 -2.13 12.20
C PRO A 194 -15.33 -3.32 11.73
N THR A 195 -15.26 -3.53 10.43
CA THR A 195 -14.32 -4.47 9.80
C THR A 195 -13.08 -3.74 9.32
N VAL A 196 -11.97 -4.47 9.22
CA VAL A 196 -10.68 -3.90 8.80
C VAL A 196 -10.77 -3.34 7.38
N LEU A 197 -11.36 -4.09 6.44
CA LEU A 197 -11.43 -3.68 5.03
C LEU A 197 -12.43 -2.53 4.77
N TRP A 198 -13.52 -2.43 5.54
CA TRP A 198 -14.51 -1.36 5.32
C TRP A 198 -14.01 0.00 5.80
N SER A 199 -13.52 0.11 7.03
CA SER A 199 -13.32 1.41 7.68
C SER A 199 -12.14 1.50 8.65
N ALA A 200 -11.24 0.50 8.72
CA ALA A 200 -10.17 0.46 9.73
C ALA A 200 -8.82 -0.05 9.21
N TYR A 201 -8.52 0.14 7.92
CA TYR A 201 -7.34 -0.46 7.28
C TYR A 201 -6.02 0.29 7.55
N GLY A 202 -6.07 1.52 8.07
CA GLY A 202 -4.90 2.32 8.44
C GLY A 202 -4.68 3.48 7.48
N SER A 203 -3.51 3.54 6.81
CA SER A 203 -3.17 4.59 5.84
C SER A 203 -4.12 4.66 4.63
N PHE A 204 -4.84 3.57 4.37
CA PHE A 204 -6.05 3.57 3.55
C PHE A 204 -7.26 3.48 4.49
N PRO A 205 -8.22 4.44 4.47
CA PRO A 205 -9.37 4.41 5.36
C PRO A 205 -10.28 3.20 5.18
N GLY A 206 -10.31 2.61 3.98
CA GLY A 206 -11.08 1.42 3.65
C GLY A 206 -12.13 1.66 2.57
N LEU A 207 -12.88 0.61 2.26
CA LEU A 207 -13.88 0.60 1.19
C LEU A 207 -15.00 1.63 1.38
N VAL A 208 -15.25 2.12 2.60
CA VAL A 208 -16.28 3.13 2.90
C VAL A 208 -16.17 4.38 2.01
N GLU A 209 -14.96 4.74 1.60
CA GLU A 209 -14.72 5.91 0.76
C GLU A 209 -15.30 5.80 -0.65
N PHE A 210 -15.60 4.58 -1.13
CA PHE A 210 -16.14 4.38 -2.47
C PHE A 210 -17.68 4.53 -2.55
N TRP A 211 -18.38 4.60 -1.42
CA TRP A 211 -19.85 4.72 -1.36
C TRP A 211 -20.31 5.99 -0.63
N PRO A 212 -20.29 7.15 -1.30
CA PRO A 212 -20.75 8.40 -0.71
C PRO A 212 -22.26 8.37 -0.44
N ALA A 213 -22.75 9.29 0.40
CA ALA A 213 -24.19 9.54 0.49
C ALA A 213 -24.73 10.04 -0.87
N LEU A 214 -25.85 9.48 -1.33
CA LEU A 214 -26.48 9.94 -2.59
C LEU A 214 -27.31 11.21 -2.35
N PRO A 215 -27.06 12.30 -3.11
CA PRO A 215 -27.84 13.53 -3.00
C PRO A 215 -29.33 13.31 -3.29
N SER A 216 -30.21 13.97 -2.54
CA SER A 216 -31.65 13.94 -2.79
C SER A 216 -32.05 14.80 -4.00
N ALA A 217 -31.31 15.87 -4.27
CA ALA A 217 -31.44 16.70 -5.46
C ALA A 217 -30.46 16.24 -6.54
N LEU A 218 -31.00 15.72 -7.65
CA LEU A 218 -30.22 15.06 -8.71
C LEU A 218 -30.00 15.91 -9.96
N ALA A 219 -30.39 17.17 -9.93
CA ALA A 219 -29.99 18.14 -10.95
C ALA A 219 -28.50 18.47 -10.79
N PRO A 220 -27.79 18.84 -11.88
CA PRO A 220 -26.42 19.37 -11.78
C PRO A 220 -26.34 20.51 -10.74
N GLY A 221 -25.33 20.47 -9.88
CA GLY A 221 -25.15 21.36 -8.72
C GLY A 221 -25.97 20.97 -7.48
N GLY A 222 -26.80 19.93 -7.56
CA GLY A 222 -27.50 19.37 -6.39
C GLY A 222 -26.51 18.77 -5.39
N ARG A 223 -26.76 18.99 -4.08
CA ARG A 223 -25.83 18.64 -3.01
C ARG A 223 -26.47 17.76 -1.94
N GLY A 224 -25.65 16.98 -1.25
CA GLY A 224 -26.01 16.17 -0.10
C GLY A 224 -24.89 16.12 0.93
N SER A 225 -25.24 15.97 2.20
CA SER A 225 -24.28 15.76 3.28
C SER A 225 -23.98 14.27 3.45
N TRP A 226 -22.72 13.95 3.74
CA TRP A 226 -22.24 12.60 4.00
C TRP A 226 -21.43 12.60 5.31
N ALA A 227 -21.92 11.87 6.31
CA ALA A 227 -21.21 11.67 7.57
C ALA A 227 -20.28 10.46 7.42
N LEU A 228 -19.09 10.69 6.86
CA LEU A 228 -18.10 9.64 6.61
C LEU A 228 -17.53 9.16 7.94
N THR A 229 -17.72 7.89 8.27
CA THR A 229 -17.21 7.30 9.52
C THR A 229 -16.02 6.40 9.21
N ILE A 230 -14.85 6.77 9.72
CA ILE A 230 -13.61 5.99 9.64
C ILE A 230 -13.20 5.63 11.06
N HIS A 231 -12.61 4.46 11.27
CA HIS A 231 -12.13 4.01 12.56
C HIS A 231 -10.61 4.00 12.60
N GLY A 232 -10.05 4.27 13.78
CA GLY A 232 -8.62 4.16 13.99
C GLY A 232 -8.11 2.73 13.69
N GLN A 233 -6.86 2.64 13.24
CA GLN A 233 -6.20 1.37 12.94
C GLN A 233 -6.36 0.37 14.10
N GLY A 234 -6.69 -0.88 13.76
CA GLY A 234 -6.88 -1.95 14.74
C GLY A 234 -8.28 -2.02 15.36
N SER A 235 -9.15 -1.03 15.13
CA SER A 235 -10.55 -1.03 15.64
C SER A 235 -11.37 -2.22 15.14
N GLY A 236 -11.01 -2.81 14.00
CA GLY A 236 -11.70 -4.00 13.46
C GLY A 236 -11.21 -5.34 14.00
N LEU A 237 -10.12 -5.39 14.78
CA LEU A 237 -9.47 -6.67 15.14
C LEU A 237 -10.37 -7.62 15.95
N GLU A 238 -11.23 -7.09 16.80
CA GLU A 238 -12.21 -7.90 17.55
C GLU A 238 -13.18 -8.59 16.60
N VAL A 239 -13.71 -7.84 15.64
CA VAL A 239 -14.62 -8.32 14.60
C VAL A 239 -13.91 -9.37 13.72
N GLU A 240 -12.69 -9.10 13.27
CA GLU A 240 -11.89 -10.05 12.47
C GLU A 240 -11.64 -11.35 13.22
N THR A 241 -11.39 -11.27 14.54
CA THR A 241 -11.12 -12.46 15.35
C THR A 241 -12.37 -13.28 15.63
N THR A 242 -13.50 -12.59 15.81
CA THR A 242 -14.78 -13.20 16.21
C THR A 242 -15.53 -13.79 15.02
N ARG A 243 -15.51 -13.09 13.88
CA ARG A 243 -16.28 -13.44 12.66
C ARG A 243 -15.41 -13.94 11.52
N GLY A 244 -14.15 -13.49 11.44
CA GLY A 244 -13.20 -13.88 10.41
C GLY A 244 -12.38 -15.11 10.78
N THR A 245 -11.35 -15.36 9.97
CA THR A 245 -10.44 -16.50 10.16
C THR A 245 -9.29 -16.21 11.12
N ARG A 246 -9.01 -14.93 11.37
CA ARG A 246 -7.92 -14.47 12.24
C ARG A 246 -8.16 -14.91 13.69
N LYS A 247 -7.06 -15.16 14.40
CA LYS A 247 -7.08 -15.52 15.82
C LYS A 247 -6.15 -14.61 16.60
N ALA A 248 -6.69 -13.93 17.60
CA ALA A 248 -5.88 -13.19 18.55
C ALA A 248 -5.15 -14.16 19.50
N PRO A 249 -3.97 -13.77 20.02
CA PRO A 249 -3.31 -14.49 21.10
C PRO A 249 -4.21 -14.64 22.33
N GLU A 250 -4.00 -15.71 23.09
CA GLU A 250 -4.71 -15.90 24.36
C GLU A 250 -4.43 -14.74 25.33
N GLY A 251 -5.48 -14.22 25.98
CA GLY A 251 -5.38 -13.09 26.91
C GLY A 251 -5.22 -11.73 26.24
N PHE A 252 -5.28 -11.64 24.90
CA PHE A 252 -5.27 -10.36 24.21
C PHE A 252 -6.60 -9.59 24.44
N GLU A 253 -6.49 -8.36 24.91
CA GLU A 253 -7.64 -7.45 25.05
C GLU A 253 -7.72 -6.53 23.83
N PHE A 254 -8.88 -6.51 23.17
CA PHE A 254 -9.09 -5.65 22.01
C PHE A 254 -9.35 -4.21 22.46
N PRO A 255 -8.69 -3.22 21.83
CA PRO A 255 -9.04 -1.83 22.08
C PRO A 255 -10.48 -1.56 21.61
N PRO A 256 -11.26 -0.75 22.35
CA PRO A 256 -12.59 -0.38 21.89
C PRO A 256 -12.49 0.41 20.58
N PRO A 257 -13.39 0.17 19.61
CA PRO A 257 -13.44 0.95 18.39
C PRO A 257 -13.59 2.44 18.67
N THR A 258 -12.79 3.26 18.00
CA THR A 258 -12.89 4.72 18.12
C THR A 258 -13.26 5.32 16.76
N PRO A 259 -14.54 5.67 16.55
CA PRO A 259 -14.99 6.26 15.29
C PRO A 259 -14.56 7.73 15.19
N GLN A 260 -14.16 8.13 14.00
CA GLN A 260 -13.96 9.50 13.57
C GLN A 260 -14.99 9.80 12.49
N VAL A 261 -15.76 10.87 12.67
CA VAL A 261 -16.82 11.25 11.74
C VAL A 261 -16.40 12.54 11.05
N PHE A 262 -16.34 12.48 9.73
CA PHE A 262 -15.99 13.59 8.85
C PHE A 262 -17.24 14.08 8.13
N ASP A 263 -17.44 15.40 8.13
CA ASP A 263 -18.53 16.03 7.40
C ASP A 263 -18.09 16.26 5.94
N ALA A 264 -18.60 15.43 5.04
CA ALA A 264 -18.34 15.53 3.61
C ALA A 264 -19.55 16.07 2.85
N GLU A 265 -19.28 16.86 1.81
CA GLU A 265 -20.30 17.31 0.85
C GLU A 265 -20.19 16.51 -0.44
N VAL A 266 -21.33 16.05 -0.97
CA VAL A 266 -21.43 15.33 -2.24
C VAL A 266 -22.25 16.19 -3.22
N GLU A 267 -21.67 16.52 -4.37
CA GLU A 267 -22.29 17.34 -5.42
C GLU A 267 -22.50 16.53 -6.70
N VAL A 268 -23.67 16.71 -7.32
CA VAL A 268 -23.99 16.18 -8.65
C VAL A 268 -23.33 17.06 -9.71
N GLN A 269 -22.34 16.52 -10.42
CA GLN A 269 -21.73 17.23 -11.55
C GLN A 269 -22.58 17.15 -12.82
N GLY A 270 -23.23 16.00 -13.04
CA GLY A 270 -24.06 15.82 -14.22
C GLY A 270 -24.43 14.36 -14.47
N TRP A 271 -24.98 14.12 -15.65
CA TRP A 271 -25.47 12.82 -16.06
C TRP A 271 -24.83 12.35 -17.36
N LEU A 272 -24.51 11.06 -17.38
CA LEU A 272 -24.00 10.32 -18.52
C LEU A 272 -25.02 9.27 -18.95
N ASP A 273 -24.94 8.91 -20.22
CA ASP A 273 -25.48 7.67 -20.76
C ASP A 273 -24.31 6.70 -20.93
N VAL A 274 -24.34 5.60 -20.19
CA VAL A 274 -23.32 4.55 -20.20
C VAL A 274 -23.98 3.30 -20.76
N GLU A 275 -23.68 2.97 -22.01
CA GLU A 275 -24.26 1.84 -22.73
C GLU A 275 -25.80 1.83 -22.73
N GLY A 276 -26.44 3.00 -22.85
CA GLY A 276 -27.89 3.15 -22.79
C GLY A 276 -28.47 3.19 -21.38
N GLN A 277 -27.64 3.13 -20.34
CA GLN A 277 -28.05 3.28 -18.95
C GLN A 277 -27.69 4.66 -18.40
N PRO A 278 -28.64 5.34 -17.75
CA PRO A 278 -28.37 6.53 -16.97
C PRO A 278 -27.31 6.32 -15.87
N ALA A 279 -26.31 7.20 -15.82
CA ALA A 279 -25.37 7.27 -14.72
C ALA A 279 -25.20 8.72 -14.24
N VAL A 280 -25.15 8.94 -12.94
CA VAL A 280 -24.83 10.24 -12.34
C VAL A 280 -23.34 10.30 -12.04
N VAL A 281 -22.74 11.45 -12.33
CA VAL A 281 -21.37 11.78 -11.91
C VAL A 281 -21.45 12.59 -10.63
N LEU A 282 -20.86 12.08 -9.56
CA LEU A 282 -20.80 12.72 -8.26
C LEU A 282 -19.35 13.14 -7.98
N VAL A 283 -19.19 14.24 -7.26
CA VAL A 283 -17.93 14.65 -6.65
C VAL A 283 -18.16 14.79 -5.16
N SER A 284 -17.27 14.25 -4.33
CA SER A 284 -17.26 14.56 -2.89
C SER A 284 -16.03 15.37 -2.53
N GLN A 285 -16.17 16.24 -1.54
CA GLN A 285 -15.08 16.99 -0.93
C GLN A 285 -15.26 17.02 0.58
N TRP A 286 -14.16 16.85 1.30
CA TRP A 286 -14.10 17.07 2.74
C TRP A 286 -12.69 17.48 3.14
N ASN A 287 -12.61 18.18 4.25
CA ASN A 287 -11.35 18.53 4.89
C ASN A 287 -11.49 18.30 6.39
N HIS A 288 -10.35 18.11 7.04
CA HIS A 288 -10.28 17.97 8.49
C HIS A 288 -8.95 18.48 8.98
N ASP A 289 -9.01 19.40 9.94
CA ASP A 289 -7.85 19.86 10.68
C ASP A 289 -8.05 19.44 12.14
N ASP A 290 -7.07 18.72 12.70
CA ASP A 290 -7.02 18.33 14.10
C ASP A 290 -5.67 18.73 14.70
N GLU A 291 -5.72 19.34 15.87
CA GLU A 291 -4.54 19.67 16.67
C GLU A 291 -4.65 18.89 17.98
N GLY A 292 -3.64 18.09 18.30
CA GLY A 292 -3.66 17.23 19.48
C GLY A 292 -2.29 17.09 20.12
N SER A 293 -2.29 16.71 21.40
CA SER A 293 -1.08 16.27 22.07
C SER A 293 -1.20 14.82 22.51
N ILE A 294 -0.14 14.05 22.29
CA ILE A 294 -0.02 12.67 22.76
C ILE A 294 0.83 12.70 24.03
N ASP A 295 0.20 12.52 25.18
CA ASP A 295 0.91 12.21 26.42
C ASP A 295 1.40 10.76 26.32
N PRO A 296 2.71 10.51 26.12
CA PRO A 296 3.21 9.16 26.01
C PRO A 296 2.89 8.43 27.33
N ALA A 297 2.42 7.19 27.25
CA ALA A 297 2.06 6.37 28.41
C ALA A 297 3.28 5.91 29.24
N VAL A 298 4.28 6.77 29.37
CA VAL A 298 5.55 6.55 30.06
C VAL A 298 5.46 7.23 31.43
N PRO A 299 6.00 6.64 32.51
CA PRO A 299 5.92 7.23 33.84
C PRO A 299 6.43 8.68 33.87
N LYS A 300 5.62 9.57 34.44
CA LYS A 300 5.88 11.01 34.61
C LYS A 300 7.35 11.29 34.94
N GLY A 301 8.04 12.01 34.06
CA GLY A 301 9.41 12.43 34.36
C GLY A 301 10.09 13.28 33.30
N GLU A 302 10.27 12.78 32.07
CA GLU A 302 11.33 13.33 31.20
C GLU A 302 11.06 13.28 29.68
N VAL A 303 9.92 12.77 29.21
CA VAL A 303 9.63 12.77 27.76
C VAL A 303 8.85 14.04 27.41
N PRO A 304 9.31 14.87 26.45
CA PRO A 304 8.55 16.03 25.98
C PRO A 304 7.17 15.59 25.47
N GLU A 305 6.16 16.42 25.71
CA GLU A 305 4.85 16.26 25.07
C GLU A 305 5.03 16.22 23.55
N LEU A 306 4.37 15.25 22.89
CA LEU A 306 4.38 15.13 21.44
C LEU A 306 3.16 15.88 20.91
N ASP A 307 3.40 17.06 20.34
CA ASP A 307 2.38 17.83 19.64
C ASP A 307 2.20 17.23 18.24
N VAL A 308 0.95 17.03 17.82
CA VAL A 308 0.60 16.46 16.53
C VAL A 308 -0.48 17.31 15.88
N ASP A 309 -0.15 17.90 14.74
CA ASP A 309 -1.08 18.62 13.89
C ASP A 309 -1.33 17.77 12.64
N VAL A 310 -2.61 17.55 12.32
CA VAL A 310 -3.03 16.78 11.15
C VAL A 310 -3.95 17.64 10.30
N SER A 311 -3.62 17.80 9.03
CA SER A 311 -4.52 18.38 8.03
C SER A 311 -4.81 17.35 6.95
N ILE A 312 -6.08 17.23 6.60
CA ILE A 312 -6.58 16.31 5.60
C ILE A 312 -7.37 17.11 4.58
N GLU A 313 -7.06 16.92 3.30
CA GLU A 313 -7.89 17.35 2.18
C GLU A 313 -8.21 16.14 1.30
N ALA A 314 -9.49 15.86 1.12
CA ALA A 314 -9.94 14.74 0.32
C ALA A 314 -10.95 15.16 -0.73
N ARG A 315 -10.79 14.58 -1.92
CA ARG A 315 -11.63 14.81 -3.08
C ARG A 315 -11.82 13.53 -3.86
N SER A 316 -13.07 13.22 -4.15
CA SER A 316 -13.41 11.97 -4.81
C SER A 316 -14.42 12.17 -5.93
N ARG A 317 -14.49 11.19 -6.81
CA ARG A 317 -15.37 11.13 -7.98
C ARG A 317 -16.02 9.78 -8.05
N TYR A 318 -17.27 9.77 -8.46
CA TYR A 318 -18.05 8.56 -8.54
C TYR A 318 -18.93 8.58 -9.78
N VAL A 319 -19.10 7.41 -10.38
CA VAL A 319 -20.08 7.18 -11.44
C VAL A 319 -21.05 6.14 -10.90
N VAL A 320 -22.28 6.57 -10.64
CA VAL A 320 -23.32 5.74 -10.04
C VAL A 320 -24.44 5.57 -11.05
N LEU A 321 -24.75 4.32 -11.41
CA LEU A 321 -25.89 4.02 -12.28
C LEU A 321 -27.19 4.43 -11.58
N ALA A 322 -28.20 4.84 -12.35
CA ALA A 322 -29.52 5.17 -11.79
C ALA A 322 -30.19 4.00 -11.04
N THR A 323 -29.71 2.78 -11.26
CA THR A 323 -30.09 1.59 -10.49
C THR A 323 -29.53 1.59 -9.06
N GLY A 324 -28.71 2.58 -8.68
CA GLY A 324 -28.04 2.62 -7.38
C GLY A 324 -26.83 1.69 -7.27
N ARG A 325 -26.15 1.42 -8.39
CA ARG A 325 -24.92 0.61 -8.44
C ARG A 325 -23.73 1.52 -8.70
N LEU A 326 -22.64 1.33 -7.95
CA LEU A 326 -21.38 2.01 -8.21
C LEU A 326 -20.75 1.37 -9.44
N LEU A 327 -20.48 2.15 -10.48
CA LEU A 327 -19.72 1.68 -11.64
C LEU A 327 -18.23 1.90 -11.42
N TRP A 328 -17.89 3.06 -10.85
CA TRP A 328 -16.51 3.52 -10.68
C TRP A 328 -16.40 4.56 -9.57
N ALA A 329 -15.29 4.51 -8.84
CA ALA A 329 -14.86 5.51 -7.88
C ALA A 329 -13.37 5.83 -8.06
N ASP A 330 -13.01 7.08 -7.79
CA ASP A 330 -11.64 7.63 -7.79
C ASP A 330 -11.54 8.63 -6.65
N VAL A 331 -10.75 8.29 -5.65
CA VAL A 331 -10.56 8.99 -4.39
C VAL A 331 -9.13 9.49 -4.37
N HIS A 332 -8.95 10.77 -4.08
CA HIS A 332 -7.66 11.38 -3.84
C HIS A 332 -7.70 12.08 -2.50
N HIS A 333 -6.75 11.77 -1.65
CA HIS A 333 -6.69 12.27 -0.28
C HIS A 333 -5.24 12.64 0.01
N VAL A 334 -5.03 13.87 0.46
CA VAL A 334 -3.75 14.37 0.96
C VAL A 334 -3.85 14.52 2.46
N THR A 335 -2.91 13.90 3.19
CA THR A 335 -2.73 14.09 4.63
C THR A 335 -1.37 14.73 4.89
N ASP A 336 -1.37 15.89 5.55
CA ASP A 336 -0.17 16.48 6.10
C ASP A 336 -0.17 16.25 7.61
N VAL A 337 0.94 15.73 8.13
CA VAL A 337 1.15 15.46 9.56
C VAL A 337 2.40 16.18 10.02
N GLU A 338 2.27 17.07 11.00
CA GLU A 338 3.38 17.69 11.70
C GLU A 338 3.46 17.15 13.12
N MET A 339 4.61 16.60 13.48
CA MET A 339 4.88 16.06 14.81
C MET A 339 6.01 16.85 15.46
N GLY A 340 5.73 17.52 16.57
CA GLY A 340 6.69 18.29 17.35
C GLY A 340 7.09 17.59 18.65
N MET A 341 8.39 17.43 18.90
CA MET A 341 8.90 16.92 20.18
C MET A 341 10.19 17.65 20.58
N GLY A 342 10.17 18.32 21.74
CA GLY A 342 11.38 18.91 22.33
C GLY A 342 12.09 19.97 21.45
N GLY A 343 11.33 20.71 20.63
CA GLY A 343 11.86 21.73 19.71
C GLY A 343 12.34 21.21 18.35
N GLN A 344 12.24 19.89 18.11
CA GLN A 344 12.35 19.31 16.77
C GLN A 344 10.95 19.08 16.21
N SER A 345 10.74 19.33 14.93
CA SER A 345 9.53 18.93 14.22
C SER A 345 9.88 17.98 13.08
N MET A 346 8.97 17.05 12.83
CA MET A 346 8.99 16.16 11.68
C MET A 346 7.70 16.37 10.90
N LYS A 347 7.82 16.74 9.64
CA LYS A 347 6.67 16.87 8.73
C LYS A 347 6.61 15.69 7.78
N GLN A 348 5.45 15.05 7.74
CA GLN A 348 5.14 13.99 6.78
C GLN A 348 4.00 14.44 5.87
N HIS A 349 4.11 14.08 4.60
CA HIS A 349 3.09 14.30 3.58
C HIS A 349 2.70 12.96 2.97
N HIS A 350 1.42 12.62 3.02
CA HIS A 350 0.86 11.39 2.48
C HIS A 350 -0.11 11.74 1.33
N ASP A 351 0.12 11.20 0.13
CA ASP A 351 -0.80 11.28 -1.03
C ASP A 351 -1.42 9.90 -1.25
N LEU A 352 -2.69 9.74 -0.91
CA LEU A 352 -3.50 8.56 -1.15
C LEU A 352 -4.30 8.72 -2.45
N ARG A 353 -4.18 7.73 -3.34
CA ARG A 353 -5.03 7.56 -4.52
C ARG A 353 -5.68 6.19 -4.51
N ALA A 354 -7.00 6.16 -4.42
CA ALA A 354 -7.75 4.93 -4.42
C ALA A 354 -8.79 4.88 -5.54
N THR A 355 -8.95 3.73 -6.17
CA THR A 355 -9.96 3.50 -7.20
C THR A 355 -10.71 2.22 -6.91
N ALA A 356 -11.99 2.19 -7.28
CA ALA A 356 -12.80 0.98 -7.30
C ALA A 356 -13.61 0.92 -8.59
N ARG A 357 -13.82 -0.27 -9.12
CA ARG A 357 -14.58 -0.47 -10.37
C ARG A 357 -15.39 -1.75 -10.31
N LEU A 358 -16.59 -1.71 -10.89
CA LEU A 358 -17.43 -2.88 -11.07
C LEU A 358 -16.93 -3.69 -12.27
N VAL A 359 -16.44 -4.91 -12.04
CA VAL A 359 -15.88 -5.76 -13.10
C VAL A 359 -16.78 -6.92 -13.51
N GLU A 360 -17.74 -7.30 -12.66
CA GLU A 360 -18.70 -8.36 -12.97
C GLU A 360 -20.09 -8.02 -12.39
N ALA A 361 -21.13 -8.21 -13.21
CA ALA A 361 -22.52 -8.04 -12.83
C ALA A 361 -23.41 -8.95 -13.68
N CYS A 362 -24.60 -9.30 -13.18
CA CYS A 362 -25.57 -10.07 -13.97
C CYS A 362 -26.19 -9.26 -15.13
N ASP A 363 -26.21 -7.93 -15.02
CA ASP A 363 -26.79 -7.05 -16.02
C ASP A 363 -26.15 -5.65 -16.03
N GLY A 364 -26.26 -4.97 -17.17
CA GLY A 364 -25.76 -3.60 -17.34
C GLY A 364 -24.24 -3.50 -17.53
N PRO A 365 -23.72 -2.26 -17.56
CA PRO A 365 -22.33 -2.00 -17.89
C PRO A 365 -21.38 -2.37 -16.74
N VAL A 366 -20.18 -2.81 -17.11
CA VAL A 366 -19.05 -3.12 -16.22
C VAL A 366 -17.77 -2.54 -16.79
N MET A 367 -16.81 -2.21 -15.94
CA MET A 367 -15.50 -1.66 -16.32
C MET A 367 -14.42 -2.72 -16.29
N VAL A 368 -14.29 -3.46 -17.39
CA VAL A 368 -13.20 -4.43 -17.57
C VAL A 368 -12.04 -3.73 -18.26
N GLU A 369 -11.12 -3.18 -17.48
CA GLU A 369 -9.82 -2.74 -18.00
C GLU A 369 -8.76 -3.75 -17.54
N PRO A 370 -7.90 -4.25 -18.45
CA PRO A 370 -6.83 -5.15 -18.04
C PRO A 370 -5.92 -4.44 -17.02
N ALA A 371 -5.54 -5.15 -15.96
CA ALA A 371 -4.54 -4.63 -15.03
C ALA A 371 -3.26 -4.27 -15.82
N PRO A 372 -2.60 -3.15 -15.49
CA PRO A 372 -1.33 -2.81 -16.12
C PRO A 372 -0.35 -3.97 -15.92
N ALA A 373 0.38 -4.31 -16.99
CA ALA A 373 1.41 -5.32 -16.89
C ALA A 373 2.49 -4.86 -15.90
N PRO A 374 3.04 -5.76 -15.07
CA PRO A 374 4.09 -5.39 -14.14
C PRO A 374 5.32 -4.88 -14.90
N SER A 375 6.04 -3.94 -14.32
CA SER A 375 7.34 -3.53 -14.85
C SER A 375 8.32 -4.71 -14.82
N PRO A 376 9.38 -4.70 -15.64
CA PRO A 376 10.44 -5.72 -15.54
C PRO A 376 11.02 -5.85 -14.14
N GLU A 377 11.13 -4.74 -13.41
CA GLU A 377 11.60 -4.65 -12.03
C GLU A 377 10.64 -5.37 -11.07
N GLU A 378 9.34 -5.07 -11.15
CA GLU A 378 8.29 -5.75 -10.38
C GLU A 378 8.26 -7.25 -10.69
N GLY A 379 8.34 -7.60 -11.97
CA GLY A 379 8.38 -8.99 -12.42
C GLY A 379 9.59 -9.76 -11.90
N ALA A 380 10.76 -9.11 -11.84
CA ALA A 380 11.98 -9.71 -11.31
C ALA A 380 11.87 -9.99 -9.80
N LEU A 381 11.38 -9.02 -9.02
CA LEU A 381 11.15 -9.18 -7.58
C LEU A 381 10.14 -10.29 -7.30
N GLU A 382 9.03 -10.32 -8.03
CA GLU A 382 8.00 -11.37 -7.91
C GLU A 382 8.59 -12.75 -8.24
N ALA A 383 9.37 -12.87 -9.32
CA ALA A 383 10.03 -14.11 -9.66
C ALA A 383 11.02 -14.58 -8.58
N PHE A 384 11.73 -13.64 -7.94
CA PHE A 384 12.63 -13.95 -6.82
C PHE A 384 11.85 -14.37 -5.55
N ALA A 385 10.75 -13.69 -5.23
CA ALA A 385 9.89 -14.06 -4.10
C ALA A 385 9.31 -15.47 -4.28
N LEU A 386 8.82 -15.80 -5.47
CA LEU A 386 8.33 -17.14 -5.80
C LEU A 386 9.44 -18.19 -5.72
N LEU A 387 10.65 -17.88 -6.19
CA LEU A 387 11.81 -18.75 -6.02
C LEU A 387 12.13 -18.99 -4.55
N ARG A 388 12.27 -17.93 -3.73
CA ARG A 388 12.56 -18.02 -2.29
C ARG A 388 11.50 -18.87 -1.59
N ASN A 389 10.21 -18.62 -1.85
CA ASN A 389 9.11 -19.37 -1.25
C ASN A 389 9.17 -20.86 -1.64
N ALA A 390 9.51 -21.18 -2.88
CA ALA A 390 9.73 -22.56 -3.32
C ALA A 390 10.94 -23.21 -2.62
N VAL A 391 12.03 -22.47 -2.40
CA VAL A 391 13.20 -22.95 -1.63
C VAL A 391 12.82 -23.25 -0.19
N VAL A 392 12.17 -22.30 0.49
CA VAL A 392 11.73 -22.43 1.90
C VAL A 392 10.72 -23.58 2.05
N GLY A 393 9.83 -23.77 1.07
CA GLY A 393 8.88 -24.88 1.04
C GLY A 393 9.47 -26.23 0.61
N GLY A 394 10.72 -26.26 0.13
CA GLY A 394 11.35 -27.47 -0.39
C GLY A 394 10.79 -27.99 -1.73
N ASP A 395 10.04 -27.17 -2.47
CA ASP A 395 9.41 -27.56 -3.75
C ASP A 395 10.42 -27.41 -4.91
N SER A 396 11.21 -28.47 -5.14
CA SER A 396 12.28 -28.43 -6.14
C SER A 396 11.77 -28.22 -7.56
N GLU A 397 10.54 -28.65 -7.87
CA GLU A 397 9.96 -28.44 -9.19
C GLU A 397 9.58 -26.98 -9.39
N ALA A 398 8.94 -26.36 -8.38
CA ALA A 398 8.64 -24.93 -8.41
C ALA A 398 9.91 -24.09 -8.48
N MET A 399 10.94 -24.39 -7.68
CA MET A 399 12.23 -23.67 -7.69
C MET A 399 12.80 -23.56 -9.11
N VAL A 400 12.94 -24.69 -9.82
CA VAL A 400 13.55 -24.73 -11.15
C VAL A 400 12.77 -23.94 -12.19
N ARG A 401 11.44 -23.78 -12.04
CA ARG A 401 10.63 -22.98 -12.98
C ARG A 401 10.94 -21.48 -12.93
N HIS A 402 11.53 -21.00 -11.83
CA HIS A 402 11.91 -19.59 -11.67
C HIS A 402 13.36 -19.31 -12.03
N LEU A 403 14.16 -20.34 -12.34
CA LEU A 403 15.55 -20.21 -12.75
C LEU A 403 15.69 -20.10 -14.27
N ALA A 404 16.69 -19.33 -14.71
CA ALA A 404 17.05 -19.24 -16.11
C ALA A 404 17.50 -20.62 -16.65
N PRO A 405 17.12 -21.02 -17.87
CA PRO A 405 17.51 -22.30 -18.46
C PRO A 405 19.03 -22.53 -18.55
N GLU A 406 19.81 -21.46 -18.59
CA GLU A 406 21.28 -21.45 -18.54
C GLU A 406 21.81 -22.11 -17.27
N LEU A 407 21.19 -21.86 -16.11
CA LEU A 407 21.60 -22.47 -14.85
C LEU A 407 21.40 -23.98 -14.90
N SER A 408 20.26 -24.45 -15.42
CA SER A 408 20.00 -25.88 -15.60
C SER A 408 20.85 -26.55 -16.68
N ARG A 409 21.49 -25.77 -17.57
CA ARG A 409 22.43 -26.29 -18.57
C ARG A 409 23.85 -26.39 -18.01
N ALA A 410 24.23 -25.43 -17.16
CA ALA A 410 25.53 -25.40 -16.50
C ALA A 410 25.61 -26.40 -15.33
N HIS A 411 24.53 -26.49 -14.55
CA HIS A 411 24.43 -27.29 -13.34
C HIS A 411 23.22 -28.20 -13.39
N ASP A 412 23.33 -29.34 -12.73
CA ASP A 412 22.22 -30.28 -12.56
C ASP A 412 21.11 -29.68 -11.66
N LYS A 413 19.85 -29.86 -12.05
CA LYS A 413 18.68 -29.26 -11.38
C LYS A 413 18.54 -29.67 -9.93
N ASP A 414 18.77 -30.96 -9.64
CA ASP A 414 18.68 -31.49 -8.28
C ASP A 414 19.80 -30.93 -7.41
N SER A 415 20.97 -30.69 -8.01
CA SER A 415 22.11 -30.07 -7.33
C SER A 415 21.85 -28.60 -6.99
N ILE A 416 21.20 -27.84 -7.89
CA ILE A 416 20.79 -26.45 -7.59
C ILE A 416 19.75 -26.42 -6.47
N ALA A 417 18.70 -27.25 -6.56
CA ALA A 417 17.65 -27.30 -5.55
C ALA A 417 18.23 -27.67 -4.18
N ARG A 418 19.11 -28.68 -4.14
CA ARG A 418 19.81 -29.08 -2.90
C ARG A 418 20.65 -27.94 -2.33
N LEU A 419 21.44 -27.24 -3.15
CA LEU A 419 22.24 -26.10 -2.69
C LEU A 419 21.38 -25.05 -1.99
N LEU A 420 20.29 -24.62 -2.61
CA LEU A 420 19.44 -23.55 -2.09
C LEU A 420 18.69 -24.00 -0.82
N VAL A 421 18.20 -25.23 -0.79
CA VAL A 421 17.53 -25.80 0.39
C VAL A 421 18.50 -25.97 1.55
N ASP A 422 19.69 -26.53 1.31
CA ASP A 422 20.72 -26.70 2.35
C ASP A 422 21.18 -25.34 2.89
N HIS A 423 21.31 -24.33 2.02
CA HIS A 423 21.64 -22.97 2.40
C HIS A 423 20.60 -22.37 3.36
N VAL A 424 19.31 -22.43 2.99
CA VAL A 424 18.21 -21.93 3.84
C VAL A 424 18.06 -22.75 5.13
N ALA A 425 18.27 -24.06 5.07
CA ALA A 425 18.24 -24.91 6.26
C ALA A 425 19.36 -24.55 7.25
N ARG A 426 20.54 -24.17 6.74
CA ARG A 426 21.69 -23.77 7.55
C ARG A 426 21.55 -22.38 8.15
N PHE A 427 21.23 -21.39 7.33
CA PHE A 427 21.30 -19.97 7.71
C PHE A 427 19.94 -19.34 7.98
N GLY A 428 18.84 -20.03 7.68
CA GLY A 428 17.48 -19.54 7.85
C GLY A 428 16.86 -19.00 6.55
N PRO A 429 15.52 -18.83 6.50
CA PRO A 429 14.78 -18.47 5.29
C PRO A 429 15.13 -17.09 4.73
N PHE A 430 15.54 -16.15 5.58
CA PHE A 430 15.89 -14.79 5.17
C PHE A 430 17.33 -14.66 4.68
N SER A 431 18.12 -15.74 4.67
CA SER A 431 19.50 -15.72 4.19
C SER A 431 19.61 -15.44 2.68
N LEU A 432 18.59 -15.80 1.90
CA LEU A 432 18.47 -15.44 0.48
C LEU A 432 18.02 -13.99 0.23
N GLY A 433 17.90 -13.18 1.27
CA GLY A 433 17.36 -11.83 1.18
C GLY A 433 15.83 -11.79 1.16
N THR A 434 15.33 -10.58 1.35
CA THR A 434 13.90 -10.27 1.49
C THR A 434 13.49 -9.35 0.34
N PRO A 435 12.91 -9.87 -0.76
CA PRO A 435 12.47 -9.03 -1.89
C PRO A 435 11.49 -7.93 -1.47
N GLU A 436 10.73 -8.14 -0.40
CA GLU A 436 9.83 -7.17 0.21
C GLU A 436 10.56 -5.95 0.80
N LEU A 437 11.86 -6.08 1.09
CA LEU A 437 12.74 -5.06 1.67
C LEU A 437 13.99 -4.83 0.78
N THR A 438 13.83 -4.90 -0.54
CA THR A 438 14.93 -4.69 -1.48
C THR A 438 15.45 -3.26 -1.38
N LEU A 439 16.76 -3.08 -1.21
CA LEU A 439 17.38 -1.76 -1.06
C LEU A 439 17.50 -1.03 -2.40
N ASP A 440 17.80 -1.78 -3.46
CA ASP A 440 18.07 -1.23 -4.78
C ASP A 440 17.61 -2.21 -5.86
N VAL A 441 16.83 -1.70 -6.82
CA VAL A 441 16.41 -2.44 -8.01
C VAL A 441 16.76 -1.59 -9.22
N ARG A 442 17.61 -2.13 -10.09
CA ARG A 442 18.11 -1.41 -11.27
C ARG A 442 17.96 -2.24 -12.51
N ARG A 443 17.49 -1.60 -13.57
CA ARG A 443 17.42 -2.19 -14.89
C ARG A 443 18.67 -1.85 -15.70
N ASP A 444 19.28 -2.88 -16.27
CA ASP A 444 20.38 -2.79 -17.22
C ASP A 444 19.95 -3.50 -18.51
N GLY A 445 19.42 -2.73 -19.46
CA GLY A 445 18.85 -3.26 -20.69
C GLY A 445 17.62 -4.13 -20.45
N ASP A 446 17.76 -5.44 -20.70
CA ASP A 446 16.75 -6.47 -20.48
C ASP A 446 16.93 -7.25 -19.16
N ARG A 447 17.97 -6.91 -18.40
CA ARG A 447 18.30 -7.51 -17.11
C ARG A 447 17.88 -6.58 -15.98
N VAL A 448 17.53 -7.17 -14.85
CA VAL A 448 17.22 -6.46 -13.61
C VAL A 448 18.14 -6.99 -12.53
N ARG A 449 18.87 -6.09 -11.88
CA ARG A 449 19.65 -6.34 -10.67
C ARG A 449 18.78 -5.99 -9.46
N MET A 450 18.71 -6.91 -8.51
CA MET A 450 18.03 -6.73 -7.23
C MET A 450 19.06 -6.89 -6.12
N HIS A 451 19.15 -5.91 -5.23
CA HIS A 451 20.00 -5.99 -4.05
C HIS A 451 19.16 -5.95 -2.79
N MET A 452 19.07 -7.11 -2.15
CA MET A 452 18.22 -7.36 -1.00
C MET A 452 19.06 -7.47 0.26
N THR A 453 18.46 -7.11 1.38
CA THR A 453 18.98 -7.46 2.70
C THR A 453 18.20 -8.62 3.29
N GLY A 454 18.89 -9.38 4.12
CA GLY A 454 18.34 -10.52 4.82
C GLY A 454 19.03 -10.72 6.15
N SER A 455 18.64 -11.77 6.85
CA SER A 455 19.31 -12.21 8.06
C SER A 455 19.74 -13.67 7.93
N ALA A 456 20.94 -13.95 8.42
CA ALA A 456 21.50 -15.28 8.49
C ALA A 456 21.83 -15.63 9.95
N ARG A 457 21.58 -16.88 10.34
CA ARG A 457 21.89 -17.40 11.67
C ARG A 457 23.27 -18.06 11.67
N ASN A 458 24.10 -17.70 12.63
CA ASN A 458 25.39 -18.31 12.92
C ASN A 458 25.24 -19.64 13.69
N GLU A 459 26.32 -20.42 13.77
CA GLU A 459 26.34 -21.68 14.53
C GLU A 459 26.06 -21.48 16.04
N ASP A 460 26.41 -20.32 16.58
CA ASP A 460 26.14 -19.94 17.98
C ASP A 460 24.69 -19.44 18.21
N GLY A 461 23.87 -19.40 17.15
CA GLY A 461 22.49 -18.92 17.18
C GLY A 461 22.32 -17.41 17.03
N SER A 462 23.42 -16.63 17.00
CA SER A 462 23.35 -15.19 16.73
C SER A 462 22.90 -14.92 15.28
N THR A 463 22.33 -13.74 15.05
CA THR A 463 21.87 -13.32 13.72
C THR A 463 22.76 -12.20 13.19
N MET A 464 23.12 -12.27 11.91
CA MET A 464 23.82 -11.21 11.20
C MET A 464 23.06 -10.80 9.94
N THR A 465 23.29 -9.57 9.49
CA THR A 465 22.78 -9.07 8.22
C THR A 465 23.57 -9.69 7.08
N VAL A 466 22.86 -10.12 6.02
CA VAL A 466 23.47 -10.55 4.76
C VAL A 466 22.94 -9.72 3.60
N HIS A 467 23.78 -9.55 2.60
CA HIS A 467 23.47 -8.86 1.36
C HIS A 467 23.32 -9.91 0.25
N THR A 468 22.14 -9.96 -0.38
CA THR A 468 21.89 -10.83 -1.52
C THR A 468 21.72 -10.02 -2.79
N VAL A 469 22.52 -10.31 -3.80
CA VAL A 469 22.39 -9.75 -5.14
C VAL A 469 21.85 -10.83 -6.06
N ALA A 470 20.78 -10.52 -6.78
CA ALA A 470 20.21 -11.40 -7.79
C ALA A 470 20.05 -10.68 -9.12
N TRP A 471 20.31 -11.39 -10.21
CA TRP A 471 20.04 -10.92 -11.56
C TRP A 471 18.89 -11.71 -12.14
N ALA A 472 17.94 -11.00 -12.74
CA ALA A 472 16.83 -11.58 -13.47
C ALA A 472 16.81 -11.07 -14.92
N GLN A 473 16.25 -11.86 -15.81
CA GLN A 473 15.98 -11.46 -17.19
C GLN A 473 14.54 -11.85 -17.54
N THR A 474 13.85 -10.96 -18.25
CA THR A 474 12.49 -11.22 -18.75
C THR A 474 12.56 -11.92 -20.11
N ARG A 475 11.99 -13.14 -20.19
CA ARG A 475 11.85 -13.92 -21.42
C ARG A 475 10.40 -14.36 -21.59
N ASP A 476 9.84 -14.18 -22.78
CA ASP A 476 8.45 -14.56 -23.10
C ASP A 476 7.43 -14.00 -22.09
N GLY A 477 7.66 -12.78 -21.59
CA GLY A 477 6.79 -12.11 -20.62
C GLY A 477 6.95 -12.60 -19.17
N ARG A 478 7.93 -13.45 -18.88
CA ARG A 478 8.22 -13.96 -17.53
C ARG A 478 9.66 -13.65 -17.12
N ALA A 479 9.84 -13.12 -15.91
CA ALA A 479 11.16 -12.98 -15.32
C ALA A 479 11.69 -14.33 -14.80
N THR A 480 12.97 -14.60 -15.07
CA THR A 480 13.70 -15.77 -14.56
C THR A 480 15.02 -15.35 -13.96
N ILE A 481 15.42 -15.99 -12.86
CA ILE A 481 16.63 -15.67 -12.11
C ILE A 481 17.85 -16.30 -12.77
N GLU A 482 18.81 -15.47 -13.18
CA GLU A 482 20.04 -15.87 -13.86
C GLU A 482 21.18 -16.18 -12.90
N SER A 483 21.23 -15.46 -11.77
CA SER A 483 22.25 -15.67 -10.74
C SER A 483 21.79 -15.15 -9.40
N ILE A 484 22.33 -15.73 -8.33
CA ILE A 484 22.12 -15.34 -6.93
C ILE A 484 23.48 -15.36 -6.23
N GLY A 485 23.80 -14.31 -5.52
CA GLY A 485 24.99 -14.21 -4.68
C GLY A 485 24.64 -13.64 -3.32
N THR A 486 25.11 -14.27 -2.24
CA THR A 486 24.90 -13.80 -0.87
C THR A 486 26.24 -13.68 -0.15
N ASP A 487 26.42 -12.62 0.62
CA ASP A 487 27.64 -12.36 1.40
C ASP A 487 27.31 -11.51 2.66
N THR A 488 28.23 -11.43 3.62
CA THR A 488 28.10 -10.62 4.85
C THR A 488 28.44 -9.15 4.63
N VAL A 489 29.07 -8.85 3.49
CA VAL A 489 29.34 -7.48 3.01
C VAL A 489 28.80 -7.31 1.59
N GLU A 490 28.47 -6.08 1.21
CA GLU A 490 28.01 -5.78 -0.15
C GLU A 490 29.11 -6.06 -1.19
N ARG A 491 28.80 -6.90 -2.19
CA ARG A 491 29.70 -7.25 -3.30
C ARG A 491 28.93 -7.45 -4.60
N GLU A 492 29.59 -7.16 -5.72
CA GLU A 492 29.07 -7.39 -7.07
C GLU A 492 29.39 -8.78 -7.64
N GLU A 493 30.43 -9.44 -7.14
CA GLU A 493 30.85 -10.78 -7.58
C GLU A 493 31.71 -11.49 -6.51
N GLY A 494 31.95 -12.80 -6.69
CA GLY A 494 32.86 -13.56 -5.85
C GLY A 494 32.37 -13.76 -4.42
N TRP A 495 31.06 -13.94 -4.26
CA TRP A 495 30.39 -14.10 -2.97
C TRP A 495 30.87 -15.36 -2.23
N SER A 496 31.10 -15.24 -0.92
CA SER A 496 31.63 -16.33 -0.10
C SER A 496 30.54 -17.23 0.49
N VAL A 497 29.37 -16.69 0.79
CA VAL A 497 28.32 -17.39 1.55
C VAL A 497 27.41 -18.22 0.64
N LEU A 498 26.95 -17.65 -0.47
CA LEU A 498 26.25 -18.36 -1.56
C LEU A 498 26.65 -17.76 -2.90
N GLU A 499 26.93 -18.62 -3.88
CA GLU A 499 27.04 -18.22 -5.28
C GLU A 499 26.39 -19.27 -6.17
N LEU A 500 25.36 -18.86 -6.91
CA LEU A 500 24.72 -19.62 -7.97
C LEU A 500 24.74 -18.78 -9.24
N SER A 501 25.52 -19.19 -10.22
CA SER A 501 25.64 -18.56 -11.54
C SER A 501 25.94 -19.63 -12.59
N PRO A 502 25.87 -19.34 -13.90
CA PRO A 502 26.24 -20.32 -14.92
C PRO A 502 27.71 -20.78 -14.84
N THR A 503 28.58 -20.03 -14.17
CA THR A 503 30.02 -20.33 -14.07
C THR A 503 30.40 -20.97 -12.73
N ARG A 504 29.62 -20.77 -11.67
CA ARG A 504 29.94 -21.22 -10.32
C ARG A 504 28.71 -21.61 -9.51
N MET A 505 28.85 -22.65 -8.70
CA MET A 505 27.83 -23.13 -7.78
C MET A 505 28.52 -23.52 -6.46
N ALA A 506 28.32 -22.73 -5.40
CA ALA A 506 28.96 -22.93 -4.11
C ALA A 506 28.13 -22.34 -2.96
N SER A 507 28.26 -22.91 -1.76
CA SER A 507 27.86 -22.27 -0.51
C SER A 507 28.98 -22.47 0.52
N GLY A 508 29.36 -21.38 1.20
CA GLY A 508 30.44 -21.35 2.18
C GLY A 508 29.93 -21.13 3.61
N ASP A 509 30.87 -20.80 4.49
CA ASP A 509 30.61 -20.44 5.89
C ASP A 509 30.40 -18.91 6.01
N LEU A 510 29.78 -18.45 7.10
CA LEU A 510 29.75 -17.04 7.47
C LEU A 510 31.11 -16.69 8.09
N GLU A 511 31.88 -15.81 7.44
CA GLU A 511 33.17 -15.31 7.95
C GLU A 511 33.04 -13.97 8.67
#